data_AF-A0A0T5Z1B1-F1
#
_entry.id   AF-A0A0T5Z1B1-F1
#
_cell.length_a   1.000
_cell.length_b   1.000
_cell.length_c   1.000
_cell.angle_alpha   90.00
_cell.angle_beta   90.00
_cell.angle_gamma   90.00
#
_symmetry.space_group_name_H-M   'P 1'
#
loop_
_entity.id
_entity.type
_entity.pdbx_description
1 polymer ?
#
loop_
_entity_poly.entity_id
_entity_poly.type
_entity_poly.pdbx_seq_one_letter_code
_entity_poly.pdbx_strand_id
1 'polypeptide(L)'
;MKSIKIFLLLVIGLVLVSGQSLAEKRTVPLSELIPSRNHQQATVVILKVIDKYHYKKAPLNDEMSSKILDRYLDSLDPNRSFLLASDINHFSTYEKKLDNYLLNARLEPAFLIFRSYRKRVSDAVAYAIDLLDKGFDFERDEEYRFDRSEASWAQTRTEWREIWRQRVKNDVLNLRMTGKPEEKIKQTLRERYQGLERRISQFDADDVFQTFINSYTLSIEPHTSYMSPSTSENFDISMRLSLEGIGAVLRSDNEYTVIQKTVLGGPAKLSGQLKAGDRILGVGQGVDGELQDIVGWRLQDVV
;
A
#
# COMPACT_ATOMS: atom_id res chain seq x y z
N MET A 1 28.76 -59.59 1.25
CA MET A 1 27.35 -59.19 1.55
C MET A 1 27.18 -58.35 2.83
N LYS A 2 28.16 -57.55 3.28
CA LYS A 2 27.98 -56.61 4.42
C LYS A 2 28.32 -55.14 4.10
N SER A 3 28.93 -54.86 2.96
CA SER A 3 29.39 -53.52 2.56
C SER A 3 28.40 -52.72 1.69
N ILE A 4 27.37 -53.37 1.13
CA ILE A 4 26.36 -52.72 0.25
C ILE A 4 25.20 -52.10 1.04
N LYS A 5 24.96 -52.53 2.29
CA LYS A 5 23.89 -51.97 3.13
C LYS A 5 24.24 -50.62 3.78
N ILE A 6 25.53 -50.29 3.86
CA ILE A 6 25.99 -49.01 4.44
C ILE A 6 25.89 -47.88 3.41
N PHE A 7 26.04 -48.18 2.12
CA PHE A 7 25.88 -47.18 1.06
C PHE A 7 24.41 -46.83 0.79
N LEU A 8 23.50 -47.78 0.97
CA LEU A 8 22.05 -47.54 0.80
C LEU A 8 21.44 -46.71 1.94
N LEU A 9 22.05 -46.75 3.14
CA LEU A 9 21.62 -45.93 4.30
C LEU A 9 22.13 -44.48 4.23
N LEU A 10 23.13 -44.19 3.40
CA LEU A 10 23.63 -42.83 3.21
C LEU A 10 22.86 -42.06 2.13
N VAL A 11 22.16 -42.76 1.23
CA VAL A 11 21.36 -42.16 0.15
C VAL A 11 19.93 -41.78 0.59
N ILE A 12 19.45 -42.32 1.72
CA ILE A 12 18.13 -41.99 2.28
C ILE A 12 18.21 -40.79 3.26
N GLY A 13 19.42 -40.37 3.66
CA GLY A 13 19.64 -39.21 4.53
C GLY A 13 19.65 -37.85 3.80
N LEU A 14 19.56 -37.84 2.47
CA LEU A 14 19.49 -36.63 1.66
C LEU A 14 18.06 -36.43 1.12
N VAL A 15 17.06 -36.58 2.00
CA VAL A 15 15.77 -35.93 1.75
C VAL A 15 16.08 -34.44 1.78
N LEU A 16 16.07 -33.85 0.60
CA LEU A 16 16.11 -32.43 0.36
C LEU A 16 15.26 -31.73 1.43
N VAL A 17 15.94 -31.10 2.39
CA VAL A 17 15.47 -29.86 2.97
C VAL A 17 15.59 -28.84 1.84
N SER A 18 14.70 -28.93 0.85
CA SER A 18 14.28 -27.75 0.11
C SER A 18 13.59 -26.89 1.15
N GLY A 19 14.41 -26.13 1.90
CA GLY A 19 13.96 -24.92 2.52
C GLY A 19 13.39 -24.11 1.39
N GLN A 20 12.06 -24.13 1.27
CA GLN A 20 11.40 -23.01 0.64
C GLN A 20 11.75 -21.84 1.55
N SER A 21 12.81 -21.12 1.17
CA SER A 21 12.98 -19.74 1.57
C SER A 21 11.80 -19.03 0.94
N LEU A 22 10.62 -19.15 1.57
CA LEU A 22 9.50 -18.28 1.29
C LEU A 22 10.05 -16.88 1.57
N ALA A 23 10.14 -16.04 0.54
CA ALA A 23 10.49 -14.64 0.71
C ALA A 23 9.81 -14.08 1.97
N GLU A 24 10.63 -13.60 2.90
CA GLU A 24 10.12 -12.96 4.10
C GLU A 24 9.31 -11.75 3.62
N LYS A 25 8.03 -11.70 4.00
CA LYS A 25 7.11 -10.65 3.57
C LYS A 25 7.73 -9.32 3.99
N ARG A 26 8.28 -8.57 3.03
CA ARG A 26 8.93 -7.28 3.28
C ARG A 26 7.85 -6.36 3.87
N THR A 27 7.92 -6.12 5.17
CA THR A 27 7.08 -5.14 5.86
C THR A 27 8.00 -4.06 6.34
N VAL A 28 7.64 -2.80 6.12
CA VAL A 28 8.46 -1.69 6.60
C VAL A 28 8.21 -1.58 8.12
N PRO A 29 9.21 -1.69 8.98
CA PRO A 29 9.03 -1.52 10.42
C PRO A 29 8.47 -0.13 10.76
N LEU A 30 7.62 -0.01 11.78
CA LEU A 30 7.11 1.30 12.22
C LEU A 30 8.23 2.24 12.70
N SER A 31 9.37 1.69 13.13
CA SER A 31 10.58 2.44 13.50
C SER A 31 11.27 3.10 12.31
N GLU A 32 11.09 2.57 11.10
CA GLU A 32 11.67 3.11 9.86
C GLU A 32 10.76 4.17 9.22
N LEU A 33 9.50 4.27 9.65
CA LEU A 33 8.57 5.31 9.24
C LEU A 33 8.86 6.63 9.97
N ILE A 34 10.02 7.19 9.65
CA ILE A 34 10.51 8.49 10.11
C ILE A 34 11.01 9.32 8.92
N PRO A 35 10.93 10.65 8.99
CA PRO A 35 11.42 11.49 7.91
C PRO A 35 12.95 11.38 7.76
N SER A 36 13.41 11.21 6.53
CA SER A 36 14.82 11.21 6.19
C SER A 36 15.36 12.64 6.04
N ARG A 37 16.69 12.80 6.06
CA ARG A 37 17.34 14.10 5.75
C ARG A 37 16.99 14.60 4.34
N ASN A 38 16.83 13.67 3.38
CA ASN A 38 16.45 14.00 2.02
C ASN A 38 15.02 14.59 1.98
N HIS A 39 14.08 14.07 2.78
CA HIS A 39 12.73 14.65 2.90
C HIS A 39 12.74 16.09 3.43
N GLN A 40 13.59 16.36 4.41
CA GLN A 40 13.74 17.71 4.95
C GLN A 40 14.29 18.68 3.88
N GLN A 41 15.34 18.26 3.16
CA GLN A 41 15.92 19.05 2.08
C GLN A 41 14.94 19.27 0.93
N ALA A 42 14.22 18.22 0.52
CA ALA A 42 13.18 18.30 -0.49
C ALA A 42 12.08 19.27 -0.09
N THR A 43 11.60 19.22 1.17
CA THR A 43 10.61 20.18 1.70
C THR A 43 11.07 21.63 1.52
N VAL A 44 12.32 21.95 1.88
CA VAL A 44 12.87 23.30 1.73
C VAL A 44 12.88 23.75 0.26
N VAL A 45 13.24 22.85 -0.66
CA VAL A 45 13.22 23.15 -2.10
C VAL A 45 11.80 23.35 -2.59
N ILE A 46 10.88 22.46 -2.24
CA ILE A 46 9.47 22.51 -2.63
C ILE A 46 8.83 23.83 -2.20
N LEU A 47 9.01 24.22 -0.93
CA LEU A 47 8.48 25.49 -0.42
C LEU A 47 9.05 26.70 -1.16
N LYS A 48 10.35 26.72 -1.44
CA LYS A 48 10.98 27.80 -2.22
C LYS A 48 10.47 27.86 -3.64
N VAL A 49 10.27 26.71 -4.29
CA VAL A 49 9.77 26.63 -5.66
C VAL A 49 8.33 27.14 -5.72
N ILE A 50 7.48 26.70 -4.80
CA ILE A 50 6.08 27.13 -4.74
C ILE A 50 5.99 28.63 -4.43
N ASP A 51 6.68 29.11 -3.40
CA ASP A 51 6.63 30.53 -3.01
C ASP A 51 7.05 31.46 -4.16
N LYS A 52 8.14 31.12 -4.87
CA LYS A 52 8.69 31.95 -5.94
C LYS A 52 7.95 31.80 -7.27
N TYR A 53 7.72 30.57 -7.72
CA TYR A 53 7.32 30.28 -9.10
C TYR A 53 5.85 29.89 -9.26
N HIS A 54 5.15 29.53 -8.18
CA HIS A 54 3.73 29.20 -8.30
C HIS A 54 2.91 30.43 -8.69
N TYR A 55 2.01 30.25 -9.66
CA TYR A 55 1.16 31.33 -10.18
C TYR A 55 0.23 31.90 -9.11
N LYS A 56 -0.49 31.00 -8.41
CA LYS A 56 -1.33 31.36 -7.27
C LYS A 56 -0.45 31.60 -6.04
N LYS A 57 -0.48 32.82 -5.49
CA LYS A 57 0.14 33.12 -4.20
C LYS A 57 -0.77 32.62 -3.08
N ALA A 58 -0.30 31.61 -2.37
CA ALA A 58 -1.03 30.98 -1.27
C ALA A 58 -0.10 30.93 -0.04
N PRO A 59 -0.25 31.86 0.92
CA PRO A 59 0.61 31.88 2.09
C PRO A 59 0.40 30.62 2.92
N LEU A 60 1.49 30.04 3.42
CA LEU A 60 1.48 28.92 4.34
C LEU A 60 1.23 29.47 5.76
N ASN A 61 -0.04 29.48 6.18
CA ASN A 61 -0.54 30.01 7.46
C ASN A 61 -1.47 29.01 8.15
N ASP A 62 -2.04 29.37 9.31
CA ASP A 62 -3.00 28.55 10.06
C ASP A 62 -4.18 28.04 9.22
N GLU A 63 -4.73 28.86 8.30
CA GLU A 63 -5.85 28.44 7.45
C GLU A 63 -5.42 27.36 6.45
N MET A 64 -4.24 27.54 5.83
CA MET A 64 -3.64 26.52 4.97
C MET A 64 -3.33 25.27 5.78
N SER A 65 -2.83 25.40 7.00
CA SER A 65 -2.53 24.29 7.91
C SER A 65 -3.75 23.40 8.16
N SER A 66 -4.92 23.98 8.45
CA SER A 66 -6.16 23.21 8.62
C SER A 66 -6.51 22.44 7.34
N LYS A 67 -6.43 23.09 6.17
CA LYS A 67 -6.71 22.45 4.87
C LYS A 67 -5.75 21.30 4.58
N ILE A 68 -4.46 21.46 4.88
CA ILE A 68 -3.46 20.40 4.71
C ILE A 68 -3.83 19.18 5.55
N LEU A 69 -4.20 19.39 6.82
CA LEU A 69 -4.60 18.29 7.70
C LEU A 69 -5.83 17.56 7.15
N ASP A 70 -6.87 18.29 6.75
CA ASP A 70 -8.09 17.71 6.20
C ASP A 70 -7.79 16.89 4.93
N ARG A 71 -7.04 17.46 3.97
CA ARG A 71 -6.65 16.78 2.73
C ARG A 71 -5.80 15.54 2.99
N TYR A 72 -4.96 15.58 4.01
CA TYR A 72 -4.13 14.45 4.38
C TYR A 72 -4.97 13.33 4.99
N LEU A 73 -5.91 13.66 5.88
CA LEU A 73 -6.85 12.68 6.44
C LEU A 73 -7.75 12.08 5.36
N ASP A 74 -8.24 12.88 4.40
CA ASP A 74 -9.02 12.41 3.26
C ASP A 74 -8.19 11.49 2.35
N SER A 75 -6.90 11.76 2.18
CA SER A 75 -6.00 10.90 1.38
C SER A 75 -5.74 9.54 2.05
N LEU A 76 -5.75 9.49 3.38
CA LEU A 76 -5.52 8.27 4.15
C LEU A 76 -6.81 7.45 4.35
N ASP A 77 -7.90 8.10 4.76
CA ASP A 77 -9.17 7.46 5.09
C ASP A 77 -10.37 8.19 4.45
N PRO A 78 -10.50 8.12 3.11
CA PRO A 78 -11.52 8.87 2.38
C PRO A 78 -12.96 8.47 2.76
N ASN A 79 -13.17 7.26 3.27
CA ASN A 79 -14.48 6.76 3.71
C ASN A 79 -14.66 6.80 5.23
N ARG A 80 -13.74 7.44 5.96
CA ARG A 80 -13.80 7.62 7.43
C ARG A 80 -14.15 6.31 8.16
N SER A 81 -13.49 5.24 7.74
CA SER A 81 -13.80 3.86 8.12
C SER A 81 -12.73 3.25 9.04
N PHE A 82 -11.51 3.78 9.00
CA PHE A 82 -10.39 3.27 9.78
C PHE A 82 -10.18 4.06 11.06
N LEU A 83 -10.14 5.39 10.99
CA LEU A 83 -9.82 6.25 12.13
C LEU A 83 -11.03 6.48 13.06
N LEU A 84 -10.76 6.67 14.35
CA LEU A 84 -11.75 7.05 15.36
C LEU A 84 -11.74 8.56 15.60
N ALA A 85 -12.84 9.11 16.10
CA ALA A 85 -12.93 10.52 16.51
C ALA A 85 -11.86 10.90 17.55
N SER A 86 -11.45 9.96 18.42
CA SER A 86 -10.35 10.18 19.36
C SER A 86 -8.99 10.36 18.68
N ASP A 87 -8.75 9.68 17.55
CA ASP A 87 -7.53 9.86 16.76
C ASP A 87 -7.55 11.25 16.11
N ILE A 88 -8.69 11.65 15.54
CA ILE A 88 -8.87 12.98 14.93
C ILE A 88 -8.67 14.10 15.96
N ASN A 89 -9.22 13.94 17.16
CA ASN A 89 -9.02 14.89 18.26
C ASN A 89 -7.55 14.99 18.71
N HIS A 90 -6.78 13.92 18.56
CA HIS A 90 -5.34 13.98 18.80
C HIS A 90 -4.62 14.73 17.67
N PHE A 91 -5.02 14.50 16.41
CA PHE A 91 -4.42 15.14 15.25
C PHE A 91 -4.76 16.63 15.13
N SER A 92 -5.91 17.06 15.65
CA SER A 92 -6.30 18.48 15.68
C SER A 92 -5.33 19.36 16.48
N THR A 93 -4.48 18.77 17.34
CA THR A 93 -3.39 19.50 18.00
C THR A 93 -2.37 20.11 17.03
N TYR A 94 -2.31 19.57 15.81
CA TYR A 94 -1.47 20.06 14.70
C TYR A 94 -2.23 20.94 13.70
N GLU A 95 -3.55 21.07 13.83
CA GLU A 95 -4.42 21.70 12.83
C GLU A 95 -3.94 23.08 12.38
N LYS A 96 -3.48 23.92 13.33
CA LYS A 96 -2.93 25.26 13.07
C LYS A 96 -1.41 25.35 13.25
N LYS A 97 -0.71 24.23 13.11
CA LYS A 97 0.75 24.16 13.32
C LYS A 97 1.49 23.50 12.18
N LEU A 98 0.81 22.75 11.29
CA LEU A 98 1.46 22.06 10.18
C LEU A 98 2.19 23.03 9.25
N ASP A 99 1.69 24.25 9.12
CA ASP A 99 2.39 25.35 8.45
C ASP A 99 3.77 25.62 9.07
N ASN A 100 3.84 25.77 10.39
CA ASN A 100 5.07 26.00 11.13
C ASN A 100 6.02 24.81 11.04
N TYR A 101 5.49 23.58 11.11
CA TYR A 101 6.26 22.36 10.91
C TYR A 101 6.88 22.33 9.50
N LEU A 102 6.08 22.55 8.46
CA LEU A 102 6.52 22.58 7.07
C LEU A 102 7.57 23.66 6.82
N LEU A 103 7.35 24.90 7.29
CA LEU A 103 8.30 26.01 7.14
C LEU A 103 9.67 25.70 7.74
N ASN A 104 9.71 24.88 8.80
CA ASN A 104 10.93 24.42 9.44
C ASN A 104 11.42 23.06 8.94
N ALA A 105 10.87 22.55 7.83
CA ALA A 105 11.14 21.23 7.26
C ALA A 105 11.00 20.07 8.26
N ARG A 106 10.08 20.23 9.23
CA ARG A 106 9.72 19.23 10.23
C ARG A 106 8.50 18.47 9.77
N LEU A 107 8.59 17.15 9.70
CA LEU A 107 7.58 16.28 9.09
C LEU A 107 7.02 15.25 10.08
N GLU A 108 7.46 15.29 11.33
CA GLU A 108 7.09 14.34 12.38
C GLU A 108 5.57 14.17 12.55
N PRO A 109 4.73 15.23 12.46
CA PRO A 109 3.27 15.07 12.55
C PRO A 109 2.70 14.19 11.43
N ALA A 110 3.17 14.35 10.19
CA ALA A 110 2.68 13.58 9.05
C ALA A 110 2.95 12.08 9.21
N PHE A 111 4.16 11.75 9.66
CA PHE A 111 4.57 10.37 9.93
C PHE A 111 3.85 9.78 11.15
N LEU A 112 3.61 10.59 12.20
CA LEU A 112 2.84 10.16 13.36
C LEU A 112 1.41 9.79 12.98
N ILE A 113 0.73 10.64 12.22
CA ILE A 113 -0.63 10.39 11.74
C ILE A 113 -0.67 9.12 10.90
N PHE A 114 0.29 8.95 9.97
CA PHE A 114 0.36 7.75 9.14
C PHE A 114 0.57 6.46 9.94
N ARG A 115 1.46 6.47 10.95
CA ARG A 115 1.66 5.29 11.82
C ARG A 115 0.38 4.93 12.57
N SER A 116 -0.36 5.92 13.06
CA SER A 116 -1.66 5.71 13.70
C SER A 116 -2.67 5.13 12.73
N TYR A 117 -2.74 5.65 11.51
CA TYR A 117 -3.58 5.12 10.43
C TYR A 117 -3.24 3.66 10.11
N ARG A 118 -1.95 3.34 9.90
CA ARG A 118 -1.50 1.97 9.63
C ARG A 118 -1.90 1.00 10.73
N LYS A 119 -1.80 1.42 12.00
CA LYS A 119 -2.28 0.62 13.13
C LYS A 119 -3.80 0.38 13.06
N ARG A 120 -4.59 1.40 12.73
CA ARG A 120 -6.05 1.27 12.54
C ARG A 120 -6.44 0.37 11.37
N VAL A 121 -5.65 0.34 10.30
CA VAL A 121 -5.83 -0.61 9.20
C VAL A 121 -5.59 -2.05 9.67
N SER A 122 -4.52 -2.32 10.41
CA SER A 122 -4.25 -3.66 10.93
C SER A 122 -5.36 -4.12 11.90
N ASP A 123 -5.80 -3.25 12.81
CA ASP A 123 -6.96 -3.48 13.68
C ASP A 123 -8.24 -3.85 12.88
N ALA A 124 -8.52 -3.11 11.80
CA ALA A 124 -9.67 -3.32 10.92
C ALA A 124 -9.61 -4.67 10.22
N VAL A 125 -8.44 -5.01 9.66
CA VAL A 125 -8.22 -6.28 8.96
C VAL A 125 -8.37 -7.46 9.91
N ALA A 126 -7.79 -7.39 11.11
CA ALA A 126 -7.94 -8.43 12.13
C ALA A 126 -9.41 -8.64 12.51
N TYR A 127 -10.17 -7.54 12.70
CA TYR A 127 -11.59 -7.63 13.01
C TYR A 127 -12.43 -8.17 11.84
N ALA A 128 -12.13 -7.74 10.61
CA ALA A 128 -12.80 -8.25 9.41
C ALA A 128 -12.60 -9.76 9.24
N ILE A 129 -11.40 -10.27 9.50
CA ILE A 129 -11.10 -11.71 9.43
C ILE A 129 -11.87 -12.48 10.52
N ASP A 130 -11.89 -11.98 11.76
CA ASP A 130 -12.68 -12.58 12.87
C ASP A 130 -14.18 -12.63 12.55
N LEU A 131 -14.72 -11.60 11.88
CA LEU A 131 -16.12 -11.59 11.43
C LEU A 131 -16.42 -12.65 10.36
N LEU A 132 -15.49 -12.90 9.43
CA LEU A 132 -15.67 -13.92 8.40
C LEU A 132 -15.80 -15.34 8.98
N ASP A 133 -15.16 -15.60 10.12
CA ASP A 133 -15.22 -16.88 10.81
C ASP A 133 -16.53 -17.08 11.60
N LYS A 134 -17.15 -15.98 12.06
CA LYS A 134 -18.43 -15.98 12.80
C LYS A 134 -19.66 -16.11 11.90
N GLY A 135 -19.55 -15.66 10.64
CA GLY A 135 -20.67 -15.63 9.70
C GLY A 135 -21.61 -14.44 9.93
N PHE A 136 -22.61 -14.31 9.05
CA PHE A 136 -23.54 -13.18 9.04
C PHE A 136 -24.98 -13.65 8.87
N ASP A 137 -25.89 -12.98 9.57
CA ASP A 137 -27.32 -13.06 9.35
C ASP A 137 -27.72 -12.12 8.20
N PHE A 138 -28.26 -12.68 7.12
CA PHE A 138 -28.72 -11.95 5.93
C PHE A 138 -30.24 -11.74 5.89
N GLU A 139 -30.98 -12.22 6.89
CA GLU A 139 -32.43 -12.04 6.99
C GLU A 139 -32.79 -10.71 7.67
N ARG A 140 -31.83 -10.14 8.44
CA ARG A 140 -32.00 -8.83 9.07
C ARG A 140 -32.02 -7.70 8.04
N ASP A 141 -33.07 -6.87 8.12
CA ASP A 141 -33.21 -5.63 7.36
C ASP A 141 -32.20 -4.58 7.84
N GLU A 142 -31.24 -4.25 6.97
CA GLU A 142 -30.13 -3.34 7.23
C GLU A 142 -29.72 -2.63 5.93
N GLU A 143 -29.32 -1.37 6.05
CA GLU A 143 -28.79 -0.58 4.94
C GLU A 143 -27.27 -0.43 5.03
N TYR A 144 -26.61 -0.45 3.86
CA TYR A 144 -25.18 -0.17 3.76
C TYR A 144 -24.94 1.14 3.03
N ARG A 145 -24.28 2.08 3.71
CA ARG A 145 -23.85 3.35 3.13
C ARG A 145 -22.50 3.17 2.43
N PHE A 146 -22.50 3.18 1.10
CA PHE A 146 -21.30 3.05 0.27
C PHE A 146 -20.36 4.26 0.38
N ASP A 147 -20.91 5.47 0.24
CA ASP A 147 -20.15 6.71 0.31
C ASP A 147 -20.23 7.29 1.73
N ARG A 148 -19.08 7.29 2.41
CA ARG A 148 -18.93 7.80 3.77
C ARG A 148 -17.97 9.00 3.85
N SER A 149 -17.67 9.66 2.73
CA SER A 149 -16.77 10.82 2.73
C SER A 149 -17.24 11.93 3.68
N GLU A 150 -18.56 12.16 3.72
CA GLU A 150 -19.19 13.15 4.59
C GLU A 150 -19.71 12.58 5.91
N ALA A 151 -19.43 11.31 6.23
CA ALA A 151 -19.90 10.71 7.48
C ALA A 151 -19.12 11.25 8.68
N SER A 152 -19.75 11.31 9.86
CA SER A 152 -19.01 11.56 11.09
C SER A 152 -18.02 10.44 11.38
N TRP A 153 -16.84 10.79 11.90
CA TRP A 153 -15.89 9.81 12.44
C TRP A 153 -16.55 8.99 13.56
N ALA A 154 -16.23 7.70 13.62
CA ALA A 154 -16.77 6.82 14.66
C ALA A 154 -16.34 7.30 16.05
N GLN A 155 -17.30 7.58 16.92
CA GLN A 155 -17.04 8.13 18.27
C GLN A 155 -16.51 7.06 19.22
N THR A 156 -16.94 5.82 19.01
CA THR A 156 -16.60 4.69 19.89
C THR A 156 -16.10 3.50 19.09
N ARG A 157 -15.41 2.57 19.78
CA ARG A 157 -14.99 1.30 19.17
C ARG A 157 -16.20 0.45 18.75
N THR A 158 -17.35 0.60 19.42
CA THR A 158 -18.59 -0.10 19.06
C THR A 158 -19.14 0.40 17.73
N GLU A 159 -19.24 1.72 17.54
CA GLU A 159 -19.63 2.31 16.24
C GLU A 159 -18.67 1.92 15.12
N TRP A 160 -17.37 1.95 15.40
CA TRP A 160 -16.36 1.52 14.45
C TRP A 160 -16.53 0.05 14.05
N ARG A 161 -16.79 -0.84 15.00
CA ARG A 161 -17.06 -2.26 14.74
C ARG A 161 -18.32 -2.43 13.91
N GLU A 162 -19.35 -1.63 14.15
CA GLU A 162 -20.59 -1.66 13.38
C GLU A 162 -20.34 -1.32 11.90
N ILE A 163 -19.58 -0.26 11.63
CA ILE A 163 -19.20 0.14 10.25
C ILE A 163 -18.50 -1.02 9.53
N TRP A 164 -17.54 -1.67 10.21
CA TRP A 164 -16.82 -2.81 9.64
C TRP A 164 -17.69 -4.05 9.49
N ARG A 165 -18.62 -4.32 10.42
CA ARG A 165 -19.57 -5.43 10.31
C ARG A 165 -20.42 -5.28 9.06
N GLN A 166 -20.99 -4.09 8.85
CA GLN A 166 -21.82 -3.81 7.68
C GLN A 166 -21.01 -3.89 6.37
N ARG A 167 -19.78 -3.37 6.37
CA ARG A 167 -18.86 -3.46 5.22
C ARG A 167 -18.55 -4.92 4.85
N VAL A 168 -18.14 -5.74 5.83
CA VAL A 168 -17.78 -7.14 5.58
C VAL A 168 -19.02 -7.93 5.16
N LYS A 169 -20.18 -7.69 5.79
CA LYS A 169 -21.46 -8.30 5.38
C LYS A 169 -21.80 -7.96 3.92
N ASN A 170 -21.64 -6.69 3.50
CA ASN A 170 -21.85 -6.26 2.12
C ASN A 170 -20.88 -6.96 1.16
N ASP A 171 -19.59 -7.05 1.51
CA ASP A 171 -18.58 -7.76 0.71
C ASP A 171 -18.91 -9.25 0.52
N VAL A 172 -19.40 -9.92 1.58
CA VAL A 172 -19.89 -11.31 1.50
C VAL A 172 -21.13 -11.40 0.62
N LEU A 173 -22.11 -10.49 0.80
CA LEU A 173 -23.34 -10.46 0.02
C LEU A 173 -23.06 -10.32 -1.48
N ASN A 174 -22.19 -9.38 -1.86
CA ASN A 174 -21.79 -9.16 -3.26
C ASN A 174 -21.23 -10.45 -3.89
N LEU A 175 -20.36 -11.17 -3.18
CA LEU A 175 -19.82 -12.43 -3.70
C LEU A 175 -20.85 -13.55 -3.71
N ARG A 176 -21.78 -13.58 -2.76
CA ARG A 176 -22.90 -14.53 -2.73
C ARG A 176 -23.83 -14.34 -3.91
N MET A 177 -24.11 -13.09 -4.30
CA MET A 177 -24.90 -12.75 -5.50
C MET A 177 -24.25 -13.24 -6.80
N THR A 178 -22.92 -13.43 -6.83
CA THR A 178 -22.21 -14.03 -7.99
C THR A 178 -22.29 -15.56 -8.03
N GLY A 179 -22.98 -16.21 -7.08
CA GLY A 179 -23.17 -17.67 -7.05
C GLY A 179 -21.93 -18.46 -6.57
N LYS A 180 -20.96 -17.81 -5.92
CA LYS A 180 -19.79 -18.49 -5.36
C LYS A 180 -20.15 -19.28 -4.10
N PRO A 181 -19.54 -20.46 -3.86
CA PRO A 181 -19.74 -21.20 -2.62
C PRO A 181 -19.11 -20.45 -1.44
N GLU A 182 -19.74 -20.55 -0.26
CA GLU A 182 -19.39 -19.77 0.94
C GLU A 182 -17.91 -19.90 1.35
N GLU A 183 -17.35 -21.10 1.27
CA GLU A 183 -15.93 -21.35 1.60
C GLU A 183 -14.98 -20.57 0.67
N LYS A 184 -15.30 -20.50 -0.63
CA LYS A 184 -14.51 -19.69 -1.57
C LYS A 184 -14.70 -18.19 -1.32
N ILE A 185 -15.87 -17.77 -0.85
CA ILE A 185 -16.12 -16.37 -0.46
C ILE A 185 -15.22 -16.00 0.72
N LYS A 186 -15.22 -16.80 1.79
CA LYS A 186 -14.37 -16.59 2.97
C LYS A 186 -12.89 -16.53 2.60
N GLN A 187 -12.42 -17.49 1.79
CA GLN A 187 -11.03 -17.49 1.32
C GLN A 187 -10.69 -16.23 0.52
N THR A 188 -11.52 -15.86 -0.46
CA THR A 188 -11.29 -14.69 -1.32
C THR A 188 -11.25 -13.39 -0.50
N LEU A 189 -12.16 -13.23 0.46
CA LEU A 189 -12.20 -12.04 1.31
C LEU A 189 -11.04 -12.00 2.30
N ARG A 190 -10.65 -13.15 2.86
CA ARG A 190 -9.46 -13.25 3.72
C ARG A 190 -8.20 -12.80 2.97
N GLU A 191 -7.98 -13.32 1.75
CA GLU A 191 -6.86 -12.90 0.89
C GLU A 191 -6.93 -11.40 0.55
N ARG A 192 -8.13 -10.87 0.27
CA ARG A 192 -8.33 -9.43 0.00
C ARG A 192 -7.93 -8.56 1.20
N TYR A 193 -8.38 -8.91 2.41
CA TYR A 193 -8.08 -8.12 3.61
C TYR A 193 -6.62 -8.22 4.01
N GLN A 194 -6.01 -9.41 3.93
CA GLN A 194 -4.57 -9.57 4.13
C GLN A 194 -3.75 -8.82 3.07
N GLY A 195 -4.23 -8.76 1.82
CA GLY A 195 -3.64 -7.95 0.76
C GLY A 195 -3.75 -6.44 1.02
N LEU A 196 -4.81 -5.97 1.66
CA LEU A 196 -4.93 -4.59 2.13
C LEU A 196 -3.88 -4.29 3.21
N GLU A 197 -3.80 -5.11 4.25
CA GLU A 197 -2.81 -4.94 5.33
C GLU A 197 -1.38 -4.95 4.77
N ARG A 198 -1.06 -5.89 3.88
CA ARG A 198 0.26 -5.98 3.25
C ARG A 198 0.61 -4.74 2.44
N ARG A 199 -0.31 -4.23 1.62
CA ARG A 199 -0.05 -3.02 0.82
C ARG A 199 0.29 -1.83 1.70
N ILE A 200 -0.46 -1.63 2.79
CA ILE A 200 -0.24 -0.54 3.75
C ILE A 200 1.02 -0.78 4.60
N SER A 201 1.32 -2.03 4.96
CA SER A 201 2.50 -2.35 5.77
C SER A 201 3.82 -2.21 5.02
N GLN A 202 3.76 -2.23 3.69
CA GLN A 202 4.89 -2.01 2.83
C GLN A 202 5.18 -0.52 2.58
N PHE A 203 4.31 0.42 2.98
CA PHE A 203 4.55 1.85 2.78
C PHE A 203 5.86 2.25 3.43
N ASP A 204 6.72 2.88 2.64
CA ASP A 204 8.00 3.40 3.08
C ASP A 204 7.89 4.88 3.46
N ALA A 205 9.02 5.48 3.82
CA ALA A 205 9.05 6.87 4.20
C ALA A 205 8.79 7.83 3.03
N ASP A 206 9.13 7.42 1.80
CA ASP A 206 9.00 8.24 0.59
C ASP A 206 7.53 8.31 0.17
N ASP A 207 6.77 7.22 0.31
CA ASP A 207 5.32 7.20 0.10
C ASP A 207 4.61 8.15 1.06
N VAL A 208 4.92 8.07 2.37
CA VAL A 208 4.31 8.93 3.40
C VAL A 208 4.64 10.39 3.12
N PHE A 209 5.89 10.67 2.76
CA PHE A 209 6.32 12.01 2.37
C PHE A 209 5.55 12.50 1.14
N GLN A 210 5.43 11.69 0.09
CA GLN A 210 4.72 12.05 -1.12
C GLN A 210 3.24 12.31 -0.85
N THR A 211 2.54 11.45 -0.11
CA THR A 211 1.12 11.65 0.24
C THR A 211 0.93 12.95 1.04
N PHE A 212 1.82 13.24 1.99
CA PHE A 212 1.73 14.44 2.80
C PHE A 212 1.99 15.72 1.99
N ILE A 213 3.08 15.75 1.21
CA ILE A 213 3.39 16.91 0.37
C ILE A 213 2.30 17.12 -0.69
N ASN A 214 1.74 16.06 -1.26
CA ASN A 214 0.62 16.19 -2.20
C ASN A 214 -0.62 16.77 -1.53
N SER A 215 -0.88 16.46 -0.26
CA SER A 215 -1.96 17.11 0.51
C SER A 215 -1.74 18.61 0.67
N TYR A 216 -0.47 19.03 0.81
CA TYR A 216 -0.10 20.44 0.75
C TYR A 216 -0.28 21.06 -0.63
N THR A 217 0.23 20.45 -1.69
CA THR A 217 0.10 21.02 -3.04
C THR A 217 -1.35 21.09 -3.50
N LEU A 218 -2.17 20.07 -3.20
CA LEU A 218 -3.62 20.03 -3.46
C LEU A 218 -4.38 21.14 -2.70
N SER A 219 -3.87 21.56 -1.55
CA SER A 219 -4.47 22.67 -0.78
C SER A 219 -4.24 24.04 -1.45
N ILE A 220 -3.23 24.14 -2.32
CA ILE A 220 -3.00 25.32 -3.15
C ILE A 220 -3.90 25.27 -4.38
N GLU A 221 -3.79 24.20 -5.17
CA GLU A 221 -4.55 23.99 -6.41
C GLU A 221 -4.56 22.51 -6.85
N PRO A 222 -5.52 22.08 -7.69
CA PRO A 222 -5.66 20.66 -8.04
C PRO A 222 -4.62 20.12 -9.02
N HIS A 223 -3.82 20.96 -9.68
CA HIS A 223 -2.85 20.55 -10.71
C HIS A 223 -1.39 20.61 -10.28
N THR A 224 -1.12 21.00 -9.03
CA THR A 224 0.24 20.99 -8.47
C THR A 224 0.44 19.71 -7.69
N SER A 225 1.48 18.96 -8.03
CA SER A 225 1.84 17.72 -7.36
C SER A 225 3.35 17.59 -7.19
N TYR A 226 3.73 16.88 -6.14
CA TYR A 226 5.07 16.36 -5.93
C TYR A 226 5.13 14.90 -6.37
N MET A 227 6.23 14.57 -7.06
CA MET A 227 6.54 13.22 -7.50
C MET A 227 7.82 12.76 -6.82
N SER A 228 7.78 11.61 -6.14
CA SER A 228 8.98 10.89 -5.69
C SER A 228 9.84 10.49 -6.90
N PRO A 229 11.12 10.13 -6.71
CA PRO A 229 12.00 9.72 -7.80
C PRO A 229 11.40 8.64 -8.71
N SER A 230 10.82 7.59 -8.10
CA SER A 230 10.15 6.51 -8.84
C SER A 230 8.88 6.97 -9.57
N THR A 231 8.10 7.88 -8.98
CA THR A 231 6.92 8.46 -9.65
C THR A 231 7.34 9.36 -10.82
N SER A 232 8.41 10.14 -10.65
CA SER A 232 8.96 11.01 -11.69
C SER A 232 9.51 10.20 -12.86
N GLU A 233 10.24 9.12 -12.59
CA GLU A 233 10.76 8.22 -13.63
C GLU A 233 9.61 7.60 -14.44
N ASN A 234 8.57 7.11 -13.77
CA ASN A 234 7.38 6.58 -14.44
C ASN A 234 6.66 7.63 -15.30
N PHE A 235 6.59 8.88 -14.82
CA PHE A 235 6.06 9.98 -15.60
C PHE A 235 6.92 10.26 -16.84
N ASP A 236 8.24 10.33 -16.70
CA ASP A 236 9.17 10.56 -17.80
C ASP A 236 9.13 9.44 -18.86
N ILE A 237 9.03 8.18 -18.42
CA ILE A 237 8.81 7.02 -19.31
C ILE A 237 7.53 7.21 -20.12
N SER A 238 6.43 7.63 -19.47
CA SER A 238 5.15 7.85 -20.14
C SER A 238 5.22 9.00 -21.16
N MET A 239 6.03 10.03 -20.92
CA MET A 239 6.21 11.17 -21.82
C MET A 239 7.15 10.84 -22.98
N ARG A 240 8.23 10.09 -22.73
CA ARG A 240 9.19 9.68 -23.77
C ARG A 240 8.65 8.53 -24.63
N LEU A 241 7.63 7.81 -24.16
CA LEU A 241 7.11 6.58 -24.76
C LEU A 241 8.20 5.53 -24.99
N SER A 242 9.24 5.56 -24.16
CA SER A 242 10.41 4.70 -24.24
C SER A 242 10.78 4.25 -22.84
N LEU A 243 11.06 2.96 -22.72
CA LEU A 243 11.49 2.29 -21.50
C LEU A 243 12.61 1.32 -21.87
N GLU A 244 13.67 1.33 -21.07
CA GLU A 244 14.68 0.28 -21.11
C GLU A 244 14.25 -0.82 -20.13
N GLY A 245 13.98 -2.02 -20.65
CA GLY A 245 13.54 -3.14 -19.82
C GLY A 245 13.19 -4.37 -20.66
N ILE A 246 12.61 -5.38 -20.02
CA ILE A 246 12.28 -6.65 -20.68
C ILE A 246 11.11 -6.55 -21.68
N GLY A 247 10.38 -5.42 -21.70
CA GLY A 247 9.24 -5.22 -22.60
C GLY A 247 8.02 -6.07 -22.20
N ALA A 248 7.69 -6.10 -20.91
CA ALA A 248 6.51 -6.77 -20.38
C ALA A 248 5.72 -5.82 -19.46
N VAL A 249 4.40 -5.88 -19.55
CA VAL A 249 3.51 -5.19 -18.60
C VAL A 249 3.22 -6.16 -17.46
N LEU A 250 3.67 -5.79 -16.27
CA LEU A 250 3.53 -6.58 -15.06
C LEU A 250 2.34 -6.11 -14.24
N ARG A 251 1.73 -7.03 -13.52
CA ARG A 251 0.66 -6.76 -12.58
C ARG A 251 0.88 -7.58 -11.32
N SER A 252 0.68 -6.98 -10.16
CA SER A 252 0.62 -7.74 -8.91
C SER A 252 -0.74 -8.45 -8.82
N ASP A 253 -0.71 -9.77 -8.65
CA ASP A 253 -1.88 -10.59 -8.37
C ASP A 253 -1.60 -11.41 -7.09
N ASN A 254 -2.33 -11.06 -6.03
CA ASN A 254 -2.04 -11.52 -4.67
C ASN A 254 -0.55 -11.33 -4.30
N GLU A 255 0.17 -12.42 -4.03
CA GLU A 255 1.59 -12.40 -3.64
C GLU A 255 2.53 -12.51 -4.84
N TYR A 256 2.01 -12.71 -6.05
CA TYR A 256 2.83 -12.95 -7.23
C TYR A 256 2.84 -11.75 -8.17
N THR A 257 3.97 -11.56 -8.85
CA THR A 257 4.06 -10.67 -10.01
C THR A 257 3.74 -11.47 -11.27
N VAL A 258 2.69 -11.09 -11.98
CA VAL A 258 2.18 -11.78 -13.17
C VAL A 258 2.44 -10.93 -14.41
N ILE A 259 2.86 -11.57 -15.49
CA ILE A 259 2.97 -10.92 -16.80
C ILE A 259 1.57 -10.79 -17.39
N GLN A 260 1.06 -9.55 -17.46
CA GLN A 260 -0.23 -9.27 -18.06
C GLN A 260 -0.15 -9.39 -19.59
N LYS A 261 0.87 -8.78 -20.20
CA LYS A 261 1.12 -8.85 -21.64
C LYS A 261 2.59 -8.57 -21.96
N THR A 262 3.09 -9.15 -23.05
CA THR A 262 4.40 -8.82 -23.62
C THR A 262 4.24 -7.78 -24.73
N VAL A 263 5.19 -6.85 -24.83
CA VAL A 263 5.20 -5.79 -25.85
C VAL A 263 5.75 -6.36 -27.16
N LEU A 264 5.07 -6.08 -28.27
CA LEU A 264 5.52 -6.50 -29.61
C LEU A 264 6.85 -5.85 -29.94
N GLY A 265 7.82 -6.65 -30.40
CA GLY A 265 9.20 -6.19 -30.66
C GLY A 265 10.07 -6.04 -29.40
N GLY A 266 9.52 -6.22 -28.20
CA GLY A 266 10.29 -6.21 -26.95
C GLY A 266 11.06 -7.51 -26.70
N PRO A 267 12.12 -7.49 -25.87
CA PRO A 267 12.94 -8.67 -25.57
C PRO A 267 12.15 -9.89 -25.10
N ALA A 268 11.16 -9.71 -24.22
CA ALA A 268 10.32 -10.79 -23.71
C ALA A 268 9.49 -11.49 -24.80
N LYS A 269 9.06 -10.74 -25.84
CA LYS A 269 8.32 -11.32 -26.96
C LYS A 269 9.26 -11.99 -27.96
N LEU A 270 10.44 -11.41 -28.21
CA LEU A 270 11.45 -11.96 -29.11
C LEU A 270 12.06 -13.27 -28.58
N SER A 271 12.27 -13.37 -27.27
CA SER A 271 12.76 -14.61 -26.66
C SER A 271 11.74 -15.75 -26.71
N GLY A 272 10.44 -15.43 -26.67
CA GLY A 272 9.33 -16.39 -26.67
C GLY A 272 9.22 -17.23 -25.37
N GLN A 273 10.13 -17.02 -24.42
CA GLN A 273 10.17 -17.73 -23.14
C GLN A 273 9.13 -17.23 -22.15
N LEU A 274 8.75 -15.94 -22.26
CA LEU A 274 7.79 -15.29 -21.39
C LEU A 274 6.44 -15.13 -22.09
N LYS A 275 5.37 -15.57 -21.43
CA LYS A 275 4.00 -15.52 -21.94
C LYS A 275 3.06 -14.79 -20.97
N ALA A 276 1.92 -14.35 -21.49
CA ALA A 276 0.88 -13.77 -20.67
C ALA A 276 0.34 -14.82 -19.69
N GLY A 277 0.25 -14.46 -18.41
CA GLY A 277 -0.18 -15.34 -17.32
C GLY A 277 0.97 -15.99 -16.54
N ASP A 278 2.22 -15.89 -17.02
CA ASP A 278 3.38 -16.40 -16.30
C ASP A 278 3.63 -15.60 -15.00
N ARG A 279 4.11 -16.30 -13.97
CA ARG A 279 4.44 -15.74 -12.66
C ARG A 279 5.95 -15.59 -12.53
N ILE A 280 6.39 -14.39 -12.16
CA ILE A 280 7.79 -14.12 -11.85
C ILE A 280 8.00 -14.45 -10.37
N LEU A 281 8.81 -15.48 -10.11
CA LEU A 281 9.12 -15.95 -8.76
C LEU A 281 10.42 -15.35 -8.22
N GLY A 282 11.35 -14.98 -9.10
CA GLY A 282 12.61 -14.38 -8.68
C GLY A 282 13.29 -13.58 -9.78
N VAL A 283 14.19 -12.69 -9.37
CA VAL A 283 15.00 -11.83 -10.23
C VAL A 283 16.47 -12.00 -9.83
N GLY A 284 17.36 -12.14 -10.82
CA GLY A 284 18.82 -12.16 -10.62
C GLY A 284 19.46 -11.00 -11.36
N GLN A 285 20.40 -10.30 -10.72
CA GLN A 285 21.12 -9.19 -11.35
C GLN A 285 22.40 -9.68 -12.04
N GLY A 286 22.52 -9.43 -13.35
CA GLY A 286 23.66 -9.88 -14.15
C GLY A 286 23.57 -11.34 -14.57
N VAL A 287 24.66 -11.88 -15.13
CA VAL A 287 24.70 -13.25 -15.66
C VAL A 287 24.85 -14.29 -14.54
N ASP A 288 25.62 -13.95 -13.49
CA ASP A 288 25.93 -14.83 -12.36
C ASP A 288 25.30 -14.34 -11.03
N GLY A 289 24.30 -13.47 -11.10
CA GLY A 289 23.60 -12.97 -9.92
C GLY A 289 22.83 -14.09 -9.21
N GLU A 290 22.88 -14.10 -7.88
CA GLU A 290 22.01 -14.96 -7.10
C GLU A 290 20.54 -14.64 -7.40
N LEU A 291 19.73 -15.68 -7.59
CA LEU A 291 18.31 -15.52 -7.87
C LEU A 291 17.59 -15.15 -6.56
N GLN A 292 17.12 -13.92 -6.49
CA GLN A 292 16.39 -13.40 -5.34
C GLN A 292 14.90 -13.69 -5.49
N ASP A 293 14.29 -14.35 -4.50
CA ASP A 293 12.83 -14.54 -4.45
C ASP A 293 12.14 -13.19 -4.21
N ILE A 294 11.22 -12.84 -5.10
CA ILE A 294 10.46 -11.57 -5.09
C ILE A 294 8.99 -11.77 -4.68
N VAL A 295 8.60 -12.98 -4.26
CA VAL A 295 7.22 -13.24 -3.87
C VAL A 295 6.82 -12.33 -2.70
N GLY A 296 5.69 -11.67 -2.85
CA GLY A 296 5.14 -10.74 -1.88
C GLY A 296 5.70 -9.32 -1.96
N TRP A 297 6.71 -9.05 -2.80
CA TRP A 297 7.26 -7.70 -2.99
C TRP A 297 6.26 -6.76 -3.65
N ARG A 298 6.48 -5.45 -3.49
CA ARG A 298 5.71 -4.44 -4.21
C ARG A 298 6.09 -4.47 -5.67
N LEU A 299 5.14 -4.17 -6.55
CA LEU A 299 5.39 -4.13 -7.98
C LEU A 299 6.53 -3.14 -8.33
N GLN A 300 6.61 -2.01 -7.64
CA GLN A 300 7.66 -1.01 -7.82
C GLN A 300 9.04 -1.45 -7.32
N ASP A 301 9.12 -2.43 -6.41
CA ASP A 301 10.40 -2.98 -5.92
C ASP A 301 10.92 -4.09 -6.84
N VAL A 302 10.04 -4.64 -7.69
CA VAL A 302 10.34 -5.70 -8.66
C VAL A 302 10.78 -5.12 -10.01
N VAL A 303 10.30 -3.94 -10.36
CA VAL A 303 10.53 -3.25 -11.65
C VAL A 303 11.78 -2.40 -11.59
#